data_AF-A0A3D3S102-F1
#
_entry.id   AF-A0A3D3S102-F1
#
_cell.length_a   1.000
_cell.length_b   1.000
_cell.length_c   1.000
_cell.angle_alpha   90.00
_cell.angle_beta   90.00
_cell.angle_gamma   90.00
#
_symmetry.space_group_name_H-M   'P 1'
#
loop_
_entity.id
_entity.type
_entity.pdbx_description
1 polymer ?
#
loop_
_entity_poly.entity_id
_entity_poly.type
_entity_poly.pdbx_seq_one_letter_code
_entity_poly.pdbx_strand_id
1 'polypeptide(L)'
;YSRSAGLRTFPIVAMSTCGYMLIGMEVLDTTDAEARVMYGIITGMGFIGGGAILKSDKGRDVSGTATAAALWGTGAVGLAVAWGRFEIALLLAALTFCTLQFIYPIKERLRGDEDERG
;
A
#
# COMPACT_ATOMS: atom_id res chain seq x y z
N TYR A 1 10.28 4.74 -17.55
CA TYR A 1 10.24 3.30 -17.22
C TYR A 1 9.88 3.10 -15.74
N SER A 2 8.59 3.19 -15.37
CA SER A 2 8.10 2.94 -13.99
C SER A 2 7.26 1.65 -13.89
N ARG A 3 7.46 0.71 -14.83
CA ARG A 3 6.53 -0.42 -15.01
C ARG A 3 6.84 -1.65 -14.16
N SER A 4 7.95 -1.65 -13.42
CA SER A 4 8.49 -2.88 -12.86
C SER A 4 8.58 -2.93 -11.33
N ALA A 5 8.44 -1.79 -10.64
CA ALA A 5 8.36 -1.79 -9.18
C ALA A 5 7.01 -2.38 -8.72
N GLY A 6 5.89 -2.00 -9.34
CA GLY A 6 4.56 -2.43 -8.91
C GLY A 6 4.34 -3.95 -8.94
N LEU A 7 4.61 -4.59 -10.09
CA LEU A 7 4.40 -6.03 -10.27
C LEU A 7 5.28 -6.91 -9.36
N ARG A 8 6.37 -6.36 -8.81
CA ARG A 8 7.27 -7.07 -7.91
C ARG A 8 6.99 -6.78 -6.44
N THR A 9 6.68 -5.53 -6.10
CA THR A 9 6.61 -5.10 -4.70
C THR A 9 5.25 -5.37 -4.07
N PHE A 10 4.15 -5.05 -4.76
CA PHE A 10 2.80 -5.21 -4.20
C PHE A 10 2.47 -6.66 -3.82
N PRO A 11 2.71 -7.67 -4.69
CA PRO A 11 2.42 -9.06 -4.33
C PRO A 11 3.27 -9.55 -3.14
N ILE A 12 4.54 -9.17 -3.09
CA ILE A 12 5.44 -9.54 -1.98
C ILE A 12 4.92 -8.94 -0.66
N VAL A 13 4.52 -7.68 -0.65
CA VAL A 13 3.98 -7.03 0.56
C VAL A 13 2.71 -7.73 1.05
N ALA A 14 1.76 -8.04 0.16
CA ALA A 14 0.54 -8.75 0.52
C ALA A 14 0.84 -10.15 1.07
N MET A 15 1.73 -10.90 0.41
CA MET A 15 2.12 -12.25 0.85
C MET A 15 2.85 -12.23 2.20
N SER A 16 3.82 -11.33 2.38
CA SER A 16 4.59 -11.25 3.63
C SER A 16 3.72 -10.86 4.82
N THR A 17 2.84 -9.87 4.67
CA THR A 17 1.92 -9.46 5.75
C THR A 17 0.92 -10.55 6.12
N CYS A 18 0.38 -11.26 5.12
CA CYS A 18 -0.46 -12.43 5.34
C CYS A 18 0.31 -13.54 6.09
N GLY A 19 1.49 -13.92 5.58
CA GLY A 19 2.31 -14.98 6.15
C GLY A 19 2.76 -14.70 7.58
N TYR A 20 3.24 -13.48 7.87
CA TYR A 20 3.64 -13.12 9.24
C TYR A 20 2.47 -13.17 10.22
N MET A 21 1.28 -12.77 9.79
CA MET A 21 0.11 -12.85 10.65
C MET A 21 -0.37 -14.29 10.86
N LEU A 22 -0.37 -15.13 9.81
CA LEU A 22 -0.68 -16.55 9.93
C LEU A 22 0.28 -17.27 10.89
N ILE A 23 1.59 -17.04 10.74
CA ILE A 23 2.60 -17.58 11.67
C ILE A 23 2.34 -17.05 13.09
N GLY A 24 1.99 -15.76 13.23
CA GLY A 24 1.64 -15.16 14.52
C GLY A 24 0.46 -15.86 15.19
N MET A 25 -0.64 -16.10 14.47
CA MET A 25 -1.82 -16.79 15.00
C MET A 25 -1.57 -18.27 15.29
N GLU A 26 -0.65 -18.92 14.56
CA GLU A 26 -0.32 -20.33 14.78
C GLU A 26 0.60 -20.54 16.00
N VAL A 27 1.55 -19.61 16.22
CA VAL A 27 2.59 -19.76 17.25
C VAL A 27 2.20 -19.09 18.58
N LEU A 28 1.31 -18.10 18.57
CA LEU A 28 0.95 -17.32 19.76
C LEU A 28 -0.39 -17.75 20.34
N ASP A 29 -0.40 -18.11 21.62
CA ASP A 29 -1.60 -18.64 22.30
C ASP A 29 -2.56 -17.56 22.83
N THR A 30 -2.28 -16.26 22.60
CA THR A 30 -3.10 -15.18 23.15
C THR A 30 -3.40 -14.10 22.11
N THR A 31 -4.62 -13.60 22.15
CA THR A 31 -5.07 -12.47 21.32
C THR A 31 -4.24 -11.21 21.53
N ASP A 32 -3.73 -10.98 22.74
CA ASP A 32 -2.84 -9.84 23.03
C ASP A 32 -1.50 -9.95 22.29
N ALA A 33 -0.95 -11.17 22.19
CA ALA A 33 0.29 -11.41 21.45
C ALA A 33 0.07 -11.28 19.94
N GLU A 34 -1.03 -11.81 19.40
CA GLU A 34 -1.44 -11.62 18.01
C GLU A 34 -1.63 -10.13 17.66
N ALA A 35 -2.29 -9.37 18.54
CA ALA A 35 -2.50 -7.94 18.36
C ALA A 35 -1.16 -7.17 18.30
N ARG A 36 -0.14 -7.58 19.07
CA ARG A 36 1.21 -7.00 18.99
C ARG A 36 1.90 -7.30 17.66
N VAL A 37 1.74 -8.51 17.11
CA VAL A 37 2.24 -8.84 15.76
C VAL A 37 1.56 -7.95 14.72
N MET A 38 0.23 -7.85 14.77
CA MET A 38 -0.53 -6.98 13.88
C MET A 38 -0.07 -5.52 13.98
N TYR A 39 0.12 -5.00 15.20
CA TYR A 39 0.62 -3.65 15.43
C TYR A 39 2.03 -3.44 14.85
N GLY A 40 2.92 -4.44 15.02
CA GLY A 40 4.26 -4.44 14.44
C GLY A 40 4.22 -4.37 12.92
N ILE A 41 3.35 -5.16 12.29
CA ILE A 41 3.13 -5.14 10.83
C ILE A 41 2.65 -3.76 10.38
N ILE A 42 1.60 -3.21 11.01
CA ILE A 42 1.03 -1.89 10.66
C ILE A 42 2.08 -0.79 10.79
N THR A 43 2.90 -0.83 11.84
CA THR A 43 3.97 0.12 12.08
C THR A 43 5.09 0.00 11.04
N GLY A 44 5.54 -1.22 10.75
CA GLY A 44 6.54 -1.48 9.71
C GLY A 44 6.09 -1.02 8.32
N MET A 45 4.81 -1.20 8.00
CA MET A 45 4.21 -0.69 6.77
C MET A 45 4.25 0.85 6.69
N GLY A 46 4.14 1.55 7.81
CA GLY A 46 4.32 3.01 7.86
C GLY A 46 5.74 3.44 7.47
N PHE A 47 6.76 2.69 7.88
CA PHE A 47 8.15 2.96 7.50
C PHE A 47 8.40 2.73 6.00
N ILE A 48 7.89 1.61 5.45
CA ILE A 48 8.00 1.32 4.01
C ILE A 48 7.28 2.37 3.18
N GLY A 49 6.06 2.77 3.59
CA GLY A 49 5.30 3.83 2.95
C GLY A 49 6.05 5.16 2.95
N GLY A 50 6.62 5.58 4.09
CA GLY A 50 7.42 6.79 4.19
C GLY A 50 8.66 6.78 3.28
N GLY A 51 9.34 5.63 3.16
CA GLY A 51 10.49 5.46 2.28
C GLY A 51 10.16 5.53 0.78
N ALA A 52 8.90 5.33 0.40
CA ALA A 52 8.45 5.48 -0.99
C ALA A 52 8.19 6.94 -1.39
N ILE A 53 8.15 7.88 -0.43
CA ILE A 53 7.90 9.30 -0.68
C ILE A 53 9.24 9.99 -0.96
N LEU A 54 9.38 10.53 -2.17
CA LEU A 54 10.59 11.23 -2.62
C LEU A 54 10.30 12.72 -2.79
N LYS A 55 11.11 13.56 -2.14
CA LYS A 55 11.14 15.02 -2.36
C LYS A 55 12.13 15.35 -3.47
N SER A 56 11.72 16.16 -4.44
CA SER A 56 12.62 16.69 -5.45
C SER A 56 13.55 17.74 -4.86
N ASP A 57 14.82 17.75 -5.29
CA ASP A 57 15.89 18.66 -4.84
C ASP A 57 15.53 20.16 -5.00
N LYS A 58 14.59 20.48 -5.90
CA LYS A 58 14.08 21.84 -6.13
C LYS A 58 12.91 22.24 -5.22
N GLY A 59 12.63 21.46 -4.16
CA GLY A 59 11.82 21.85 -3.01
C GLY A 59 10.30 21.96 -3.20
N ARG A 60 9.80 21.92 -4.45
CA ARG A 60 8.37 22.14 -4.73
C ARG A 60 7.56 20.90 -5.14
N ASP A 61 8.19 19.78 -5.44
CA ASP A 61 7.49 18.61 -5.97
C ASP A 61 7.73 17.37 -5.10
N VAL A 62 6.64 16.76 -4.64
CA VAL A 62 6.63 15.54 -3.81
C VAL A 62 6.01 14.42 -4.63
N SER A 63 6.77 13.34 -4.83
CA SER A 63 6.35 12.18 -5.61
C SER A 63 6.27 10.93 -4.74
N GLY A 64 5.52 9.92 -5.19
CA GLY A 64 5.44 8.62 -4.52
C GLY A 64 4.42 8.52 -3.38
N THR A 65 3.69 9.59 -3.03
CA THR A 65 2.64 9.56 -2.00
C THR A 65 1.52 8.57 -2.31
N ALA A 66 1.07 8.50 -3.56
CA ALA A 66 0.07 7.51 -4.00
C ALA A 66 0.62 6.07 -3.91
N THR A 67 1.88 5.85 -4.29
CA THR A 67 2.55 4.54 -4.17
C THR A 67 2.69 4.12 -2.71
N ALA A 68 3.06 5.05 -1.82
CA ALA A 68 3.14 4.83 -0.39
C ALA A 68 1.79 4.38 0.19
N ALA A 69 0.71 5.11 -0.13
CA ALA A 69 -0.64 4.77 0.31
C ALA A 69 -1.10 3.41 -0.24
N ALA A 70 -0.80 3.12 -1.51
CA ALA A 70 -1.14 1.84 -2.12
C ALA A 70 -0.38 0.66 -1.47
N LEU A 71 0.90 0.84 -1.13
CA LEU A 71 1.68 -0.19 -0.45
C LEU A 71 1.07 -0.48 0.91
N TRP A 72 0.70 0.58 1.64
CA TRP A 72 0.02 0.49 2.93
C TRP A 72 -1.30 -0.29 2.84
N GLY A 73 -2.16 0.07 1.88
CA GLY A 73 -3.41 -0.65 1.62
C GLY A 73 -3.20 -2.11 1.22
N THR A 74 -2.13 -2.41 0.47
CA THR A 74 -1.79 -3.78 0.06
C THR A 74 -1.39 -4.66 1.25
N GLY A 75 -0.68 -4.09 2.23
CA GLY A 75 -0.42 -4.79 3.50
C GLY A 75 -1.70 -5.09 4.28
N ALA A 76 -2.66 -4.16 4.29
CA ALA A 76 -3.97 -4.37 4.92
C ALA A 76 -4.77 -5.48 4.23
N VAL A 77 -4.68 -5.61 2.90
CA VAL A 77 -5.26 -6.75 2.16
C VAL A 77 -4.67 -8.07 2.65
N GLY A 78 -3.34 -8.16 2.80
CA GLY A 78 -2.70 -9.37 3.33
C GLY A 78 -3.15 -9.76 4.74
N LEU A 79 -3.28 -8.78 5.64
CA LEU A 79 -3.83 -8.99 6.99
C LEU A 79 -5.28 -9.49 6.95
N ALA A 80 -6.13 -8.88 6.12
CA ALA A 80 -7.53 -9.30 5.97
C ALA A 80 -7.63 -10.74 5.45
N VAL A 81 -6.77 -11.13 4.51
CA VAL A 81 -6.68 -12.51 4.01
C VAL A 81 -6.27 -13.48 5.13
N ALA A 82 -5.29 -13.12 5.97
CA ALA A 82 -4.85 -13.98 7.08
C ALA A 82 -6.01 -14.32 8.04
N TRP A 83 -6.88 -13.35 8.35
CA TRP A 83 -8.07 -13.54 9.19
C TRP A 83 -9.27 -14.17 8.47
N GLY A 84 -9.12 -14.59 7.22
CA GLY A 84 -10.21 -15.14 6.41
C GLY A 84 -11.31 -14.13 6.05
N ARG A 85 -11.03 -12.83 6.17
CA ARG A 85 -11.95 -11.71 5.89
C ARG A 85 -11.87 -11.30 4.42
N PHE A 86 -12.23 -12.20 3.51
CA PHE A 86 -12.12 -11.99 2.07
C PHE A 86 -12.97 -10.83 1.55
N GLU A 87 -14.10 -10.55 2.22
CA GLU A 87 -14.95 -9.41 1.93
C GLU A 87 -14.20 -8.08 2.10
N ILE A 88 -13.41 -7.95 3.18
CA ILE A 88 -12.60 -6.76 3.45
C ILE A 88 -11.43 -6.70 2.47
N ALA A 89 -10.75 -7.83 2.27
CA ALA A 89 -9.61 -7.92 1.35
C ALA A 89 -9.98 -7.48 -0.07
N LEU A 90 -11.11 -7.95 -0.58
CA LEU A 90 -11.58 -7.63 -1.92
C LEU A 90 -12.02 -6.16 -2.05
N LEU A 91 -12.71 -5.62 -1.04
CA LEU A 91 -13.08 -4.21 -1.01
C LEU A 91 -11.83 -3.30 -0.99
N LEU A 92 -10.85 -3.58 -0.14
CA LEU A 92 -9.60 -2.82 -0.07
C LEU A 92 -8.82 -2.87 -1.39
N ALA A 93 -8.69 -4.05 -1.98
CA ALA A 93 -8.02 -4.23 -3.26
C ALA A 93 -8.74 -3.46 -4.38
N ALA A 94 -10.06 -3.58 -4.46
CA ALA A 94 -10.86 -2.90 -5.47
C ALA A 94 -10.80 -1.37 -5.32
N LEU A 95 -10.96 -0.84 -4.10
CA LEU A 95 -10.88 0.60 -3.85
C LEU A 95 -9.49 1.14 -4.16
N THR A 96 -8.43 0.43 -3.76
CA THR A 96 -7.04 0.83 -4.06
C THR A 96 -6.81 0.84 -5.58
N PHE A 97 -7.24 -0.21 -6.28
CA PHE A 97 -7.13 -0.30 -7.73
C PHE A 97 -7.91 0.81 -8.45
N CYS A 98 -9.18 1.03 -8.10
CA CYS A 98 -10.01 2.08 -8.67
C CYS A 98 -9.41 3.47 -8.42
N THR A 99 -8.93 3.72 -7.20
CA THR A 99 -8.30 4.99 -6.85
C THR A 99 -7.07 5.25 -7.72
N LEU A 100 -6.17 4.27 -7.85
CA LEU A 100 -4.98 4.42 -8.70
C LEU A 100 -5.32 4.51 -10.19
N GLN A 101 -6.27 3.71 -10.67
CA GLN A 101 -6.60 3.63 -12.09
C GLN A 101 -7.39 4.84 -12.60
N PHE A 102 -8.30 5.40 -11.80
CA PHE A 102 -9.15 6.51 -12.23
C PHE A 102 -8.60 7.88 -11.85
N ILE A 103 -7.92 8.03 -10.70
CA ILE A 103 -7.44 9.35 -10.24
C ILE A 103 -6.11 9.72 -10.90
N TYR A 104 -5.24 8.75 -11.18
CA TYR A 104 -3.96 9.00 -11.84
C TYR A 104 -4.08 9.62 -13.25
N PRO A 105 -4.91 9.09 -14.17
CA PRO A 105 -5.04 9.68 -15.52
C PRO A 105 -5.73 11.04 -15.51
N ILE A 106 -6.60 11.33 -14.52
CA ILE A 106 -7.24 12.64 -14.37
C ILE A 106 -6.20 13.71 -14.02
N LYS A 107 -5.24 13.39 -13.14
CA LYS A 107 -4.18 14.33 -12.76
C LYS A 107 -3.21 14.63 -13.91
N GLU A 108 -2.90 13.65 -14.76
CA GLU A 108 -2.06 13.88 -15.94
C GLU A 108 -2.76 14.74 -17.00
N ARG A 109 -4.07 14.56 -17.22
CA ARG A 109 -4.84 15.41 -18.14
C ARG A 109 -4.90 16.86 -17.68
N LEU A 110 -5.20 17.09 -16.41
CA LEU A 110 -5.33 18.46 -15.87
C LEU A 110 -4.01 19.25 -15.95
N ARG A 111 -2.87 18.57 -15.81
CA ARG A 111 -1.55 19.22 -15.90
C ARG A 111 -1.13 19.51 -17.34
N GLY A 112 -1.58 18.70 -18.31
CA GLY A 112 -1.36 18.97 -19.74
C GLY A 112 -2.12 20.22 -20.21
N ASP A 113 -3.35 20.40 -19.72
CA ASP A 113 -4.19 21.56 -20.06
C ASP A 113 -3.66 22.90 -19.48
N GLU A 114 -2.87 22.86 -18.40
CA GLU A 114 -2.23 24.04 -17.79
C GLU A 114 -0.98 24.50 -18.56
N ASP A 115 -0.16 23.58 -19.08
CA ASP A 115 1.04 23.91 -19.88
C ASP A 115 0.68 24.40 -21.29
N GLU A 116 -0.48 24.03 -21.86
CA GLU A 116 -0.95 24.52 -23.17
C GLU A 116 -1.59 25.94 -23.10
N ARG A 117 -1.86 26.45 -21.89
CA ARG A 117 -2.46 27.77 -21.65
C ARG A 117 -1.48 28.84 -21.17
N GLY A 118 -0.21 28.48 -20.92
CA GLY A 118 0.87 29.40 -20.56
C GLY A 118 1.74 29.79 -21.75
#